data_AF-A0A4R6F1E4-F1
#
_entry.id   AF-A0A4R6F1E4-F1
#
_cell.length_a   1.000
_cell.length_b   1.000
_cell.length_c   1.000
_cell.angle_alpha   90.00
_cell.angle_beta   90.00
_cell.angle_gamma   90.00
#
_symmetry.space_group_name_H-M   'P 1'
#
loop_
_entity.id
_entity.type
_entity.pdbx_description
1 polymer ?
#
loop_
_entity_poly.entity_id
_entity_poly.type
_entity_poly.pdbx_seq_one_letter_code
_entity_poly.pdbx_strand_id
1 'polypeptide(L)'
;MQTTVSLWPLIGVAVIIVGFVLRFNPMLIVAAAAIATGLAAHFPPDKILAAIGTGFIKTRNIPLIILLPLAVIGLLERHGLRERAQIWISSIKAATAGRLLIVYLLVRELTAAVGLTGLGGHPQMVRPLIAPMAEGATESRFGKISDAVRFRLRAYSAATDNVGLFFGEDIFVAFGAIVLMVTFLKEAGITVEPMHVAVWGIPTAICAFLIHGFRLWLLDRKLERELRGNLSAGAAQKPAATRTAAGASGDRA
;
A
#
# COMPACT_ATOMS: atom_id res chain seq x y z
N MET A 1 45.51 -16.80 28.32
CA MET A 1 45.37 -17.43 26.99
C MET A 1 44.50 -16.52 26.14
N GLN A 2 45.07 -15.87 25.13
CA GLN A 2 44.30 -15.03 24.21
C GLN A 2 43.47 -15.94 23.30
N THR A 3 42.17 -15.99 23.53
CA THR A 3 41.22 -16.62 22.60
C THR A 3 41.17 -15.77 21.33
N THR A 4 41.89 -16.19 20.29
CA THR A 4 41.77 -15.59 18.96
C THR A 4 40.35 -15.82 18.46
N VAL A 5 39.56 -14.75 18.37
CA VAL A 5 38.20 -14.81 17.84
C VAL A 5 38.28 -15.06 16.33
N SER A 6 37.88 -16.25 15.89
CA SER A 6 37.81 -16.57 14.45
C SER A 6 36.64 -15.81 13.83
N LEU A 7 36.94 -14.91 12.89
CA LEU A 7 35.94 -14.10 12.16
C LEU A 7 35.45 -14.77 10.88
N TRP A 8 36.01 -15.91 10.48
CA TRP A 8 35.60 -16.66 9.29
C TRP A 8 34.09 -16.99 9.21
N PRO A 9 33.38 -17.28 10.31
CA PRO A 9 31.93 -17.47 10.28
C PRO A 9 31.15 -16.25 9.76
N LEU A 10 31.72 -15.04 9.78
CA LEU A 10 31.08 -13.84 9.23
C LEU A 10 31.00 -13.84 7.70
N ILE A 11 31.60 -14.81 7.01
CA ILE A 11 31.48 -14.94 5.55
C ILE A 11 30.01 -15.07 5.11
N GLY A 12 29.14 -15.61 5.96
CA GLY A 12 27.69 -15.64 5.72
C GLY A 12 27.08 -14.24 5.56
N VAL A 13 27.57 -13.25 6.30
CA VAL A 13 27.11 -11.85 6.16
C VAL A 13 27.49 -11.29 4.79
N ALA A 14 28.70 -11.59 4.31
CA ALA A 14 29.13 -11.20 2.97
C ALA A 14 28.27 -11.86 1.88
N VAL A 15 27.93 -13.16 2.05
CA VAL A 15 27.00 -13.88 1.15
C VAL A 15 25.64 -13.20 1.12
N ILE A 16 25.12 -12.77 2.26
CA ILE A 16 23.85 -12.03 2.36
C ILE A 16 23.93 -10.70 1.60
N ILE A 17 24.98 -9.91 1.83
CA ILE A 17 25.17 -8.61 1.18
C ILE A 17 25.24 -8.77 -0.34
N VAL A 18 26.09 -9.67 -0.83
CA VAL A 18 26.25 -9.93 -2.28
C VAL A 18 24.95 -10.44 -2.88
N GLY A 19 24.27 -11.37 -2.21
CA GLY A 19 22.99 -11.90 -2.67
C GLY A 19 21.91 -10.82 -2.84
N PHE A 20 21.77 -9.92 -1.88
CA PHE A 20 20.81 -8.82 -1.97
C PHE A 20 21.19 -7.77 -3.01
N VAL A 21 22.49 -7.45 -3.16
CA VAL A 21 22.98 -6.56 -4.24
C VAL A 21 22.65 -7.14 -5.62
N LEU A 22 22.84 -8.45 -5.80
CA LEU A 22 22.49 -9.17 -7.04
C LEU A 22 20.98 -9.44 -7.19
N ARG A 23 20.15 -9.06 -6.21
CA ARG A 23 18.69 -9.25 -6.18
C ARG A 23 18.26 -10.71 -6.35
N PHE A 24 19.05 -11.65 -5.83
CA PHE A 24 18.65 -13.06 -5.80
C PHE A 24 17.52 -13.31 -4.79
N ASN A 25 16.90 -14.49 -4.86
CA ASN A 25 15.81 -14.86 -3.97
C ASN A 25 16.27 -14.87 -2.50
N PRO A 26 15.65 -14.10 -1.59
CA PRO A 26 16.05 -14.02 -0.17
C PRO A 26 16.15 -15.38 0.53
N MET A 27 15.26 -16.32 0.21
CA MET A 27 15.30 -17.67 0.82
C MET A 27 16.55 -18.45 0.43
N LEU A 28 16.96 -18.37 -0.84
CA LEU A 28 18.18 -19.02 -1.32
C LEU A 28 19.43 -18.36 -0.72
N ILE A 29 19.42 -17.03 -0.62
CA ILE A 29 20.52 -16.26 -0.02
C ILE A 29 20.71 -16.68 1.45
N VAL A 30 19.63 -16.73 2.23
CA VAL A 30 19.69 -17.11 3.66
C VAL A 30 20.15 -18.56 3.82
N ALA A 31 19.66 -19.50 3.00
CA ALA A 31 20.10 -20.89 3.04
C ALA A 31 21.60 -21.03 2.69
N ALA A 32 22.05 -20.36 1.63
CA ALA A 32 23.46 -20.36 1.24
C ALA A 32 24.36 -19.74 2.32
N ALA A 33 23.92 -18.65 2.94
CA ALA A 33 24.64 -18.00 4.04
C ALA A 33 24.75 -18.90 5.27
N ALA A 34 23.68 -19.62 5.63
CA ALA A 34 23.70 -20.58 6.74
C ALA A 34 24.70 -21.72 6.49
N ILE A 35 24.73 -22.26 5.26
CA ILE A 35 25.70 -23.30 4.86
C ILE A 35 27.12 -22.74 4.89
N ALA A 36 27.37 -21.58 4.26
CA ALA A 36 28.68 -20.95 4.21
C ALA A 36 29.22 -20.64 5.62
N THR A 37 28.36 -20.14 6.51
CA THR A 37 28.70 -19.89 7.92
C THR A 37 29.06 -21.18 8.65
N GLY A 38 28.27 -22.24 8.48
CA GLY A 38 28.53 -23.54 9.10
C GLY A 38 29.85 -24.16 8.63
N LEU A 39 30.13 -24.09 7.33
CA LEU A 39 31.40 -24.56 6.75
C LEU A 39 32.60 -23.75 7.25
N ALA A 40 32.47 -22.42 7.31
CA ALA A 40 33.52 -21.53 7.82
C ALA A 40 33.75 -21.66 9.33
N ALA A 41 32.76 -22.18 10.07
CA ALA A 41 32.88 -22.55 11.48
C ALA A 41 33.40 -23.98 11.70
N HIS A 42 33.78 -24.69 10.63
CA HIS A 42 34.21 -26.10 10.66
C HIS A 42 33.18 -27.05 11.28
N PHE A 43 31.89 -26.77 11.10
CA PHE A 43 30.85 -27.70 11.53
C PHE A 43 30.77 -28.88 10.56
N PRO A 44 30.64 -30.12 11.06
CA PRO A 44 30.40 -31.25 10.20
C PRO A 44 29.00 -31.17 9.56
N PRO A 45 28.77 -31.77 8.37
CA PRO A 45 27.53 -31.58 7.61
C PRO A 45 26.25 -31.95 8.37
N ASP A 46 26.31 -32.99 9.20
CA ASP A 46 25.23 -33.42 10.09
C ASP A 46 24.84 -32.32 11.09
N LYS A 47 25.82 -31.61 11.66
CA LYS A 47 25.59 -30.51 12.61
C LYS A 47 25.00 -29.28 11.93
N ILE A 48 25.39 -29.00 10.68
CA ILE A 48 24.80 -27.91 9.88
C ILE A 48 23.32 -28.21 9.62
N LEU A 49 23.01 -29.42 9.15
CA LEU A 49 21.63 -29.86 8.90
C LEU A 49 20.80 -29.88 10.18
N ALA A 50 21.37 -30.38 11.28
CA ALA A 50 20.70 -30.38 12.59
C ALA A 50 20.42 -28.97 13.10
N ALA A 51 21.35 -28.03 12.93
CA ALA A 51 21.17 -26.63 13.34
C ALA A 51 20.04 -25.95 12.54
N ILE A 52 20.02 -26.14 11.22
CA ILE A 52 18.95 -25.64 10.34
C ILE A 52 17.60 -26.26 10.76
N GLY A 53 17.53 -27.59 10.88
CA GLY A 53 16.31 -28.29 11.28
C GLY A 53 15.80 -27.88 12.67
N THR A 54 16.70 -27.71 13.64
CA THR A 54 16.36 -27.23 14.97
C THR A 54 15.80 -25.81 14.93
N GLY A 55 16.37 -24.92 14.09
CA GLY A 55 15.84 -23.58 13.86
C GLY A 55 14.42 -23.58 13.29
N PHE A 56 14.15 -24.44 12.31
CA PHE A 56 12.80 -24.63 11.76
C PHE A 56 11.80 -25.10 12.82
N ILE A 57 12.15 -26.13 13.60
CA ILE A 57 11.25 -26.69 14.64
C ILE A 57 10.97 -25.67 15.76
N LYS A 58 12.00 -24.94 16.21
CA LYS A 58 11.84 -23.88 17.23
C LYS A 58 10.89 -22.76 16.79
N THR A 59 10.78 -22.58 15.48
CA THR A 59 10.01 -21.51 14.83
C THR A 59 8.67 -22.03 14.28
N ARG A 60 8.32 -23.32 14.47
CA ARG A 60 7.11 -23.95 13.85
C ARG A 60 5.78 -23.24 14.08
N ASN A 61 5.63 -22.52 15.19
CA ASN A 61 4.41 -21.79 15.50
C ASN A 61 4.21 -20.62 14.55
N ILE A 62 5.29 -20.06 13.99
CA ILE A 62 5.25 -18.91 13.08
C ILE A 62 4.65 -19.29 11.72
N PRO A 63 5.11 -20.35 11.03
CA PRO A 63 4.45 -20.82 9.81
C PRO A 63 2.97 -21.10 10.01
N LEU A 64 2.55 -21.65 11.16
CA LEU A 64 1.13 -21.89 11.45
C LEU A 64 0.33 -20.59 11.54
N ILE A 65 0.88 -19.57 12.19
CA ILE A 65 0.26 -18.24 12.31
C ILE A 65 0.12 -17.57 10.95
N ILE A 66 1.03 -17.79 10.00
CA ILE A 66 0.96 -17.24 8.65
C ILE A 66 0.05 -18.07 7.74
N LEU A 67 0.22 -19.39 7.74
CA LEU A 67 -0.41 -20.32 6.79
C LEU A 67 -1.92 -20.44 7.01
N LEU A 68 -2.37 -20.43 8.27
CA LEU A 68 -3.79 -20.62 8.60
C LEU A 68 -4.66 -19.43 8.15
N PRO A 69 -4.32 -18.16 8.47
CA PRO A 69 -5.00 -17.00 7.89
C PRO A 69 -4.91 -16.96 6.38
N LEU A 70 -3.76 -17.30 5.79
CA LEU A 70 -3.60 -17.33 4.33
C LEU A 70 -4.56 -18.31 3.65
N ALA A 71 -4.77 -19.49 4.23
CA ALA A 71 -5.73 -20.46 3.72
C ALA A 71 -7.18 -19.94 3.78
N VAL A 72 -7.54 -19.26 4.87
CA VAL A 72 -8.86 -18.62 5.02
C VAL A 72 -9.03 -17.49 4.00
N ILE A 73 -8.03 -16.62 3.85
CA ILE A 73 -8.03 -15.53 2.86
C ILE A 73 -8.14 -16.10 1.44
N GLY A 74 -7.36 -17.11 1.10
CA GLY A 74 -7.41 -17.77 -0.21
C GLY A 74 -8.76 -18.41 -0.50
N LEU A 75 -9.42 -18.98 0.52
CA LEU A 75 -10.79 -19.49 0.37
C LEU A 75 -11.79 -18.36 0.10
N LEU A 76 -11.68 -17.24 0.82
CA LEU A 76 -12.54 -16.07 0.62
C LEU A 76 -12.36 -15.45 -0.77
N GLU A 77 -11.11 -15.32 -1.23
CA GLU A 77 -10.79 -14.83 -2.57
C GLU A 77 -11.36 -15.77 -3.65
N ARG A 78 -11.23 -17.09 -3.48
CA ARG A 78 -11.83 -18.08 -4.39
C ARG A 78 -13.35 -17.95 -4.50
N HIS A 79 -14.03 -17.54 -3.44
CA HIS A 79 -15.49 -17.33 -3.43
C HIS A 79 -15.93 -15.95 -3.91
N GLY A 80 -15.00 -15.19 -4.49
CA GLY A 80 -15.29 -13.92 -5.15
C GLY A 80 -15.37 -12.72 -4.21
N LEU A 81 -14.70 -12.78 -3.05
CA LEU A 81 -14.68 -11.66 -2.11
C LEU A 81 -14.14 -10.38 -2.77
N ARG A 82 -13.16 -10.51 -3.67
CA ARG A 82 -12.57 -9.40 -4.40
C ARG A 82 -13.55 -8.74 -5.35
N GLU A 83 -14.26 -9.51 -6.15
CA GLU A 83 -15.25 -9.06 -7.10
C GLU A 83 -16.40 -8.35 -6.35
N ARG A 84 -16.83 -8.92 -5.22
CA ARG A 84 -17.86 -8.31 -4.36
C ARG A 84 -17.38 -6.99 -3.76
N ALA A 85 -16.14 -6.92 -3.29
CA ALA A 85 -15.55 -5.68 -2.79
C ALA A 85 -15.47 -4.61 -3.88
N GLN A 86 -15.06 -4.98 -5.10
CA GLN A 86 -15.03 -4.06 -6.25
C GLN A 86 -16.43 -3.54 -6.60
N ILE A 87 -17.44 -4.40 -6.68
CA ILE A 87 -18.83 -4.01 -6.96
C ILE A 87 -19.32 -3.05 -5.86
N TRP A 88 -19.09 -3.39 -4.60
CA TRP A 88 -19.49 -2.55 -3.48
C TRP A 88 -18.80 -1.18 -3.49
N ILE A 89 -17.48 -1.13 -3.73
CA ILE A 89 -16.74 0.13 -3.85
C ILE A 89 -17.25 0.96 -5.04
N SER A 90 -17.54 0.33 -6.17
CA SER A 90 -18.08 1.02 -7.36
C SER A 90 -19.45 1.65 -7.12
N SER A 91 -20.23 1.10 -6.16
CA SER A 91 -21.54 1.64 -5.78
C SER A 91 -21.47 2.89 -4.90
N ILE A 92 -20.29 3.24 -4.39
CA ILE A 92 -20.10 4.40 -3.50
C ILE A 92 -20.35 5.68 -4.28
N LYS A 93 -21.49 6.33 -4.00
CA LYS A 93 -21.83 7.66 -4.52
C LYS A 93 -21.18 8.73 -3.65
N ALA A 94 -19.95 9.08 -3.97
CA ALA A 94 -19.26 10.21 -3.34
C ALA A 94 -19.42 11.49 -4.18
N ALA A 95 -19.73 12.60 -3.52
CA ALA A 95 -19.92 13.88 -4.19
C ALA A 95 -18.61 14.53 -4.69
N THR A 96 -17.45 14.13 -4.15
CA THR A 96 -16.14 14.71 -4.48
C THR A 96 -15.05 13.64 -4.54
N ALA A 97 -13.98 13.91 -5.29
CA ALA A 97 -12.84 13.00 -5.42
C ALA A 97 -12.14 12.75 -4.08
N GLY A 98 -11.93 13.78 -3.26
CA GLY A 98 -11.31 13.64 -1.94
C GLY A 98 -12.14 12.77 -0.99
N ARG A 99 -13.47 12.97 -0.93
CA ARG A 99 -14.37 12.12 -0.12
C ARG A 99 -14.38 10.68 -0.60
N LEU A 100 -14.41 10.45 -1.92
CA LEU A 100 -14.29 9.10 -2.48
C LEU A 100 -13.01 8.42 -1.99
N LEU A 101 -11.87 9.12 -2.08
CA LEU A 101 -10.57 8.60 -1.67
C LEU A 101 -10.47 8.38 -0.16
N ILE A 102 -11.13 9.19 0.67
CA ILE A 102 -11.18 8.97 2.13
C ILE A 102 -11.94 7.69 2.46
N VAL A 103 -13.09 7.46 1.83
CA VAL A 103 -13.84 6.21 2.02
C VAL A 103 -13.02 5.02 1.52
N TYR A 104 -12.38 5.15 0.36
CA TYR A 104 -11.49 4.12 -0.16
C TYR A 104 -10.32 3.83 0.79
N LEU A 105 -9.70 4.87 1.37
CA LEU A 105 -8.62 4.73 2.37
C LEU A 105 -9.09 3.88 3.55
N LEU A 106 -10.24 4.22 4.13
CA LEU A 106 -10.82 3.51 5.27
C LEU A 106 -11.04 2.03 4.94
N VAL A 107 -11.69 1.76 3.80
CA VAL A 107 -11.96 0.39 3.34
C VAL A 107 -10.66 -0.37 3.12
N ARG A 108 -9.67 0.27 2.50
CA ARG A 108 -8.38 -0.34 2.20
C ARG A 108 -7.60 -0.70 3.47
N GLU A 109 -7.61 0.18 4.45
CA GLU A 109 -6.92 0.00 5.73
C GLU A 109 -7.58 -1.09 6.57
N LEU A 110 -8.92 -1.08 6.68
CA LEU A 110 -9.67 -2.11 7.40
C LEU A 110 -9.52 -3.50 6.76
N THR A 111 -9.57 -3.57 5.42
CA THR A 111 -9.39 -4.84 4.71
C THR A 111 -7.96 -5.36 4.86
N ALA A 112 -6.95 -4.49 4.78
CA ALA A 112 -5.56 -4.87 5.03
C ALA A 112 -5.33 -5.33 6.48
N ALA A 113 -5.96 -4.70 7.47
CA ALA A 113 -5.85 -5.07 8.89
C ALA A 113 -6.36 -6.48 9.20
N VAL A 114 -7.35 -6.97 8.46
CA VAL A 114 -7.84 -8.36 8.58
C VAL A 114 -7.12 -9.33 7.63
N GLY A 115 -6.06 -8.89 6.96
CA GLY A 115 -5.22 -9.72 6.08
C GLY A 115 -5.66 -9.79 4.62
N LEU A 116 -6.69 -9.04 4.22
CA LEU A 116 -7.20 -9.01 2.85
C LEU A 116 -6.41 -8.02 1.97
N THR A 117 -5.08 -8.11 2.03
CA THR A 117 -4.16 -7.22 1.32
C THR A 117 -4.29 -7.33 -0.20
N GLY A 118 -4.76 -8.47 -0.72
CA GLY A 118 -5.05 -8.71 -2.14
C GLY A 118 -6.29 -8.01 -2.71
N LEU A 119 -7.15 -7.41 -1.87
CA LEU A 119 -8.38 -6.75 -2.36
C LEU A 119 -8.15 -5.43 -3.09
N GLY A 120 -7.02 -4.76 -2.87
CA GLY A 120 -6.68 -3.49 -3.48
C GLY A 120 -5.59 -3.62 -4.54
N GLY A 121 -4.72 -2.62 -4.62
CA GLY A 121 -3.56 -2.67 -5.51
C GLY A 121 -3.76 -1.91 -6.83
N HIS A 122 -2.62 -1.43 -7.36
CA HIS A 122 -2.60 -0.57 -8.55
C HIS A 122 -3.28 -1.17 -9.79
N PRO A 123 -2.97 -2.41 -10.20
CA PRO A 123 -3.54 -2.98 -11.41
C PRO A 123 -5.01 -3.39 -11.25
N GLN A 124 -5.42 -3.69 -10.02
CA GLN A 124 -6.64 -4.42 -9.72
C GLN A 124 -7.79 -3.50 -9.29
N MET A 125 -7.46 -2.41 -8.59
CA MET A 125 -8.44 -1.51 -7.99
C MET A 125 -8.18 -0.07 -8.44
N VAL A 126 -6.95 0.43 -8.30
CA VAL A 126 -6.66 1.85 -8.57
C VAL A 126 -6.87 2.22 -10.03
N ARG A 127 -6.22 1.52 -10.96
CA ARG A 127 -6.26 1.85 -12.39
C ARG A 127 -7.64 1.66 -13.03
N PRO A 128 -8.33 0.51 -12.87
CA PRO A 128 -9.59 0.28 -13.55
C PRO A 128 -10.80 0.96 -12.88
N LEU A 129 -10.73 1.27 -11.57
CA LEU A 129 -11.89 1.72 -10.81
C LEU A 129 -11.67 3.07 -10.10
N ILE A 130 -10.75 3.13 -9.13
CA ILE A 130 -10.64 4.31 -8.23
C ILE A 130 -10.20 5.57 -8.97
N ALA A 131 -9.21 5.47 -9.87
CA ALA A 131 -8.74 6.62 -10.64
C ALA A 131 -9.81 7.15 -11.60
N PRO A 132 -10.45 6.33 -12.46
CA PRO A 132 -11.58 6.77 -13.28
C PRO A 132 -12.74 7.36 -12.46
N MET A 133 -13.06 6.80 -11.29
CA MET A 133 -14.10 7.35 -10.42
C MET A 133 -13.71 8.72 -9.83
N ALA A 134 -12.46 8.92 -9.42
CA ALA A 134 -11.98 10.21 -8.92
C ALA A 134 -11.94 11.27 -10.03
N GLU A 135 -11.55 10.88 -11.24
CA GLU A 135 -11.63 11.72 -12.45
C GLU A 135 -13.09 12.12 -12.74
N GLY A 136 -14.02 11.15 -12.83
CA GLY A 136 -15.44 11.40 -13.09
C GLY A 136 -16.14 12.22 -12.00
N ALA A 137 -15.80 12.01 -10.73
CA ALA A 137 -16.30 12.83 -9.62
C ALA A 137 -15.84 14.29 -9.71
N THR A 138 -14.66 14.54 -10.28
CA THR A 138 -14.16 15.90 -10.51
C THR A 138 -14.79 16.51 -11.77
N GLU A 139 -14.86 15.74 -12.86
CA GLU A 139 -15.44 16.19 -14.13
C GLU A 139 -16.93 16.53 -14.02
N SER A 140 -17.69 15.76 -13.25
CA SER A 140 -19.12 16.02 -13.02
C SER A 140 -19.40 17.35 -12.29
N ARG A 141 -18.47 17.84 -11.45
CA ARG A 141 -18.61 19.12 -10.74
C ARG A 141 -18.06 20.31 -11.50
N PHE A 142 -16.95 20.14 -12.21
CA PHE A 142 -16.19 21.26 -12.78
C PHE A 142 -16.12 21.25 -14.31
N GLY A 143 -16.70 20.25 -14.98
CA GLY A 143 -16.58 20.05 -16.42
C GLY A 143 -15.24 19.40 -16.80
N LYS A 144 -14.80 19.60 -18.04
CA LYS A 144 -13.55 19.00 -18.54
C LYS A 144 -12.35 19.43 -17.69
N ILE A 145 -11.60 18.45 -17.18
CA ILE A 145 -10.38 18.67 -16.40
C ILE A 145 -9.14 18.64 -17.30
N SER A 146 -8.10 19.38 -16.91
CA SER A 146 -6.79 19.34 -17.60
C SER A 146 -6.02 18.05 -17.27
N ASP A 147 -5.07 17.68 -18.13
CA ASP A 147 -4.23 16.50 -17.91
C ASP A 147 -3.40 16.59 -16.62
N ALA A 148 -2.99 17.80 -16.22
CA ALA A 148 -2.31 18.01 -14.95
C ALA A 148 -3.18 17.62 -13.75
N VAL A 149 -4.47 17.98 -13.77
CA VAL A 149 -5.43 17.58 -12.72
C VAL A 149 -5.69 16.08 -12.77
N ARG A 150 -5.83 15.51 -13.97
CA ARG A 150 -6.01 14.07 -14.17
C ARG A 150 -4.85 13.25 -13.58
N PHE A 151 -3.60 13.60 -13.92
CA PHE A 151 -2.43 12.91 -13.36
C PHE A 151 -2.31 13.10 -11.85
N ARG A 152 -2.70 14.28 -11.33
CA ARG A 152 -2.76 14.50 -9.89
C ARG A 152 -3.77 13.57 -9.23
N LEU A 153 -4.98 13.44 -9.77
CA LEU A 153 -6.00 12.52 -9.24
C LEU A 153 -5.49 11.07 -9.26
N ARG A 154 -4.88 10.61 -10.35
CA ARG A 154 -4.25 9.27 -10.43
C ARG A 154 -3.18 9.06 -9.37
N ALA A 155 -2.31 10.06 -9.17
CA ALA A 155 -1.25 10.01 -8.16
C ALA A 155 -1.83 9.94 -6.74
N TYR A 156 -2.89 10.69 -6.44
CA TYR A 156 -3.57 10.62 -5.15
C TYR A 156 -4.32 9.30 -4.96
N SER A 157 -4.95 8.74 -5.98
CA SER A 157 -5.57 7.41 -5.92
C SER A 157 -4.53 6.32 -5.63
N ALA A 158 -3.39 6.37 -6.33
CA ALA A 158 -2.25 5.48 -6.12
C ALA A 158 -1.66 5.61 -4.71
N ALA A 159 -1.46 6.84 -4.24
CA ALA A 159 -0.95 7.11 -2.89
C ALA A 159 -1.91 6.59 -1.80
N THR A 160 -3.22 6.75 -2.01
CA THR A 160 -4.25 6.30 -1.06
C THR A 160 -4.25 4.78 -0.90
N ASP A 161 -4.08 4.05 -2.00
CA ASP A 161 -3.95 2.59 -1.95
C ASP A 161 -2.70 2.15 -1.18
N ASN A 162 -1.55 2.80 -1.43
CA ASN A 162 -0.30 2.49 -0.76
C ASN A 162 -0.35 2.78 0.74
N VAL A 163 -0.86 3.95 1.14
CA VAL A 163 -0.96 4.34 2.55
C VAL A 163 -1.91 3.40 3.28
N GLY A 164 -3.10 3.15 2.72
CA GLY A 164 -4.07 2.25 3.34
C GLY A 164 -3.56 0.82 3.47
N LEU A 165 -2.87 0.29 2.46
CA LEU A 165 -2.27 -1.04 2.54
C LEU A 165 -1.15 -1.08 3.58
N PHE A 166 -0.19 -0.18 3.51
CA PHE A 166 1.02 -0.21 4.34
C PHE A 166 0.68 -0.16 5.83
N PHE A 167 -0.11 0.83 6.24
CA PHE A 167 -0.45 1.00 7.66
C PHE A 167 -1.56 0.05 8.13
N GLY A 168 -2.41 -0.43 7.23
CA GLY A 168 -3.40 -1.46 7.56
C GLY A 168 -2.76 -2.83 7.78
N GLU A 169 -1.80 -3.22 6.93
CA GLU A 169 -1.09 -4.51 7.04
C GLU A 169 -0.30 -4.64 8.34
N ASP A 170 0.18 -3.52 8.91
CA ASP A 170 0.87 -3.50 10.21
C ASP A 170 -0.01 -3.97 11.39
N ILE A 171 -1.34 -3.97 11.25
CA ILE A 171 -2.28 -4.50 12.26
C ILE A 171 -2.49 -6.02 12.06
N PHE A 172 -2.15 -6.56 10.90
CA PHE A 172 -2.39 -7.96 10.59
C PHE A 172 -1.35 -8.87 11.27
N VAL A 173 -1.81 -9.74 12.17
CA VAL A 173 -0.96 -10.60 13.01
C VAL A 173 -0.02 -11.51 12.21
N ALA A 174 -0.43 -11.92 11.00
CA ALA A 174 0.33 -12.79 10.12
C ALA A 174 1.29 -12.03 9.18
N PHE A 175 1.50 -10.73 9.42
CA PHE A 175 2.48 -9.95 8.69
C PHE A 175 3.92 -10.35 9.05
N GLY A 176 4.79 -10.44 8.03
CA GLY A 176 6.15 -10.96 8.17
C GLY A 176 7.02 -10.17 9.16
N ALA A 177 6.83 -8.85 9.27
CA ALA A 177 7.59 -8.04 10.21
C ALA A 177 7.24 -8.34 11.67
N ILE A 178 5.97 -8.57 12.00
CA ILE A 178 5.52 -8.94 13.35
C ILE A 178 6.16 -10.26 13.76
N VAL A 179 6.14 -11.22 12.85
CA VAL A 179 6.78 -12.53 13.04
C VAL A 179 8.27 -12.39 13.34
N LEU A 180 8.98 -11.55 12.57
CA LEU A 180 10.41 -11.30 12.79
C LEU A 180 10.67 -10.69 14.16
N MET A 181 9.90 -9.66 14.53
CA MET A 181 10.01 -8.99 15.83
C MET A 181 9.77 -9.96 17.00
N VAL A 182 8.71 -10.78 16.92
CA VAL A 182 8.39 -11.76 17.96
C VAL A 182 9.48 -12.83 18.06
N THR A 183 10.05 -13.28 16.94
CA THR A 183 11.16 -14.23 16.93
C THR A 183 12.38 -13.65 17.64
N PHE A 184 12.74 -12.42 17.29
CA PHE A 184 13.88 -11.72 17.89
C PHE A 184 13.71 -11.50 19.39
N LEU A 185 12.52 -11.03 19.82
CA LEU A 185 12.21 -10.86 21.24
C LEU A 185 12.30 -12.18 22.01
N LYS A 186 11.80 -13.26 21.42
CA LYS A 186 11.87 -14.60 22.01
C LYS A 186 13.31 -15.07 22.18
N GLU A 187 14.19 -14.80 21.22
CA GLU A 187 15.62 -15.10 21.32
C GLU A 187 16.31 -14.27 22.42
N ALA A 188 15.84 -13.04 22.66
CA ALA A 188 16.29 -12.19 23.76
C ALA A 188 15.68 -12.56 25.13
N GLY A 189 14.89 -13.62 25.22
CA GLY A 189 14.24 -14.07 26.46
C GLY A 189 12.92 -13.35 26.79
N ILE A 190 12.40 -12.54 25.87
CA ILE A 190 11.14 -11.80 26.03
C ILE A 190 10.03 -12.51 25.24
N THR A 191 9.10 -13.15 25.93
CA THR A 191 7.95 -13.80 25.31
C THR A 191 6.81 -12.82 25.12
N VAL A 192 6.50 -12.47 23.87
CA VAL A 192 5.35 -11.63 23.51
C VAL A 192 4.47 -12.37 22.51
N GLU A 193 3.16 -12.30 22.70
CA GLU A 193 2.23 -12.85 21.73
C GLU A 193 2.14 -11.93 20.50
N PRO A 194 2.11 -12.48 19.26
CA PRO A 194 1.98 -11.67 18.04
C PRO A 194 0.79 -10.71 18.03
N MET A 195 -0.32 -11.10 18.65
CA MET A 195 -1.51 -10.24 18.78
C MET A 195 -1.21 -8.96 19.56
N HIS A 196 -0.41 -9.05 20.63
CA HIS A 196 -0.05 -7.88 21.42
C HIS A 196 0.78 -6.89 20.59
N VAL A 197 1.71 -7.39 19.77
CA VAL A 197 2.50 -6.55 18.86
C VAL A 197 1.61 -5.91 17.79
N ALA A 198 0.68 -6.66 17.22
CA ALA A 198 -0.23 -6.20 16.18
C ALA A 198 -1.17 -5.07 16.64
N VAL A 199 -1.70 -5.15 17.86
CA VAL A 199 -2.58 -4.12 18.44
C VAL A 199 -1.86 -2.77 18.56
N TRP A 200 -0.55 -2.75 18.76
CA TRP A 200 0.25 -1.52 18.77
C TRP A 200 0.41 -0.87 17.37
N GLY A 201 0.03 -1.56 16.29
CA GLY A 201 -0.10 -0.94 14.97
C GLY A 201 -1.32 -0.02 14.85
N ILE A 202 -2.37 -0.24 15.66
CA ILE A 202 -3.64 0.50 15.58
C ILE A 202 -3.46 2.02 15.77
N PRO A 203 -2.73 2.53 16.79
CA PRO A 203 -2.51 3.97 16.93
C PRO A 203 -1.83 4.60 15.71
N THR A 204 -0.86 3.89 15.12
CA THR A 204 -0.14 4.35 13.92
C THR A 204 -1.05 4.40 12.70
N ALA A 205 -1.88 3.37 12.51
CA ALA A 205 -2.87 3.31 11.44
C ALA A 205 -3.89 4.45 11.56
N ILE A 206 -4.44 4.69 12.76
CA ILE A 206 -5.33 5.83 13.03
C ILE A 206 -4.65 7.16 12.66
N CYS A 207 -3.38 7.36 13.05
CA CYS A 207 -2.64 8.57 12.68
C CYS A 207 -2.48 8.70 11.16
N ALA A 208 -2.13 7.61 10.48
CA ALA A 208 -2.00 7.58 9.02
C ALA A 208 -3.34 7.92 8.32
N PHE A 209 -4.44 7.33 8.80
CA PHE A 209 -5.79 7.61 8.32
C PHE A 209 -6.14 9.10 8.47
N LEU A 210 -5.92 9.67 9.65
CA LEU A 210 -6.22 11.08 9.93
C LEU A 210 -5.36 12.03 9.08
N ILE A 211 -4.06 11.78 9.00
CA ILE A 211 -3.11 12.62 8.26
C ILE A 211 -3.41 12.56 6.76
N HIS A 212 -3.54 11.35 6.19
CA HIS A 212 -3.77 11.20 4.76
C HIS A 212 -5.21 11.59 4.39
N GLY A 213 -6.18 11.28 5.24
CA GLY A 213 -7.56 11.75 5.10
C GLY A 213 -7.65 13.28 5.08
N PHE A 214 -6.89 13.98 5.95
CA PHE A 214 -6.79 15.43 5.92
C PHE A 214 -6.14 15.94 4.61
N ARG A 215 -5.09 15.28 4.11
CA ARG A 215 -4.49 15.62 2.79
C ARG A 215 -5.47 15.46 1.64
N LEU A 216 -6.35 14.45 1.68
CA LEU A 216 -7.39 14.23 0.68
C LEU A 216 -8.52 15.27 0.77
N TRP A 217 -8.85 15.71 1.98
CA TRP A 217 -9.76 16.84 2.16
C TRP A 217 -9.17 18.17 1.64
N LEU A 218 -7.87 18.40 1.85
CA LEU A 218 -7.17 19.55 1.27
C LEU A 218 -7.10 19.48 -0.26
N LEU A 219 -7.01 18.28 -0.85
CA LEU A 219 -7.08 18.09 -2.30
C LEU A 219 -8.40 18.62 -2.87
N ASP A 220 -9.54 18.31 -2.25
CA ASP A 220 -10.85 18.84 -2.67
C ASP A 220 -10.88 20.37 -2.63
N ARG A 221 -10.38 20.97 -1.54
CA ARG A 221 -10.28 22.43 -1.42
C ARG A 221 -9.38 23.05 -2.49
N LYS A 222 -8.27 22.39 -2.82
CA LYS A 222 -7.34 22.85 -3.86
C LYS A 222 -7.98 22.77 -5.25
N LEU A 223 -8.64 21.66 -5.56
CA LEU A 223 -9.38 21.47 -6.81
C LEU A 223 -10.48 22.53 -6.96
N GLU A 224 -11.23 22.80 -5.90
CA GLU A 224 -12.29 23.81 -5.92
C GLU A 224 -11.76 25.21 -6.18
N ARG A 225 -10.66 25.62 -5.54
CA ARG A 225 -10.03 26.92 -5.77
C ARG A 225 -9.49 27.06 -7.19
N GLU A 226 -8.76 26.05 -7.66
CA GLU A 226 -8.09 26.07 -8.96
C GLU A 226 -9.11 26.05 -10.12
N LEU A 227 -10.13 25.18 -10.03
CA LEU A 227 -11.08 24.99 -11.12
C LEU A 227 -12.19 26.04 -11.14
N ARG A 228 -12.67 26.52 -9.98
CA ARG A 228 -13.60 27.66 -9.96
C ARG A 228 -12.93 28.97 -10.38
N GLY A 229 -11.67 29.18 -10.00
CA GLY A 229 -10.90 30.34 -10.45
C GLY A 229 -10.77 30.40 -11.97
N ASN A 230 -10.51 29.25 -12.60
CA ASN A 230 -10.42 29.14 -14.06
C ASN A 230 -11.78 29.32 -14.76
N LEU A 231 -12.88 28.82 -14.18
CA LEU A 231 -14.24 29.05 -14.69
C LEU A 231 -14.62 30.54 -14.65
N SER A 232 -14.28 31.25 -13.58
CA SER A 232 -14.53 32.69 -13.45
C SER A 232 -13.63 33.53 -14.38
N ALA A 233 -12.36 33.16 -14.54
CA ALA A 233 -11.45 33.84 -15.47
C ALA A 233 -11.85 33.64 -16.95
N GLY A 234 -12.27 32.42 -17.32
CA GLY A 234 -12.76 32.13 -18.68
C GLY A 234 -14.09 32.83 -19.01
N ALA A 235 -14.96 33.05 -18.02
CA ALA A 235 -16.20 33.82 -18.20
C ALA A 235 -15.92 35.33 -18.40
N ALA A 236 -14.91 35.88 -17.72
CA ALA A 236 -14.50 37.28 -17.88
C ALA A 236 -13.80 37.56 -19.22
N GLN A 237 -13.29 36.52 -19.90
CA GLN A 237 -12.53 36.64 -21.14
C GLN A 237 -13.36 36.40 -22.41
N LYS A 238 -14.68 36.17 -22.30
CA LYS A 238 -15.59 36.13 -23.46
C LYS A 238 -15.83 37.56 -23.94
N PRO A 239 -15.28 38.02 -25.08
CA PRO A 239 -15.57 39.35 -25.58
C PRO A 239 -17.01 39.39 -26.07
N ALA A 240 -17.69 40.51 -25.83
CA ALA A 240 -18.98 40.85 -26.40
C ALA A 240 -18.87 41.02 -27.93
N ALA A 241 -18.69 39.93 -28.67
CA ALA A 241 -18.78 39.92 -30.12
C ALA A 241 -20.17 39.43 -30.51
N THR A 242 -21.06 40.38 -30.79
CA THR A 242 -22.12 40.42 -31.83
C THR A 242 -23.32 41.25 -31.34
N ARG A 243 -23.15 42.57 -31.29
CA ARG A 243 -24.26 43.55 -31.36
C ARG A 243 -23.80 44.77 -32.15
N THR A 244 -23.57 44.60 -33.44
CA THR A 244 -23.53 45.71 -34.41
C THR A 244 -23.74 45.16 -35.81
N ALA A 245 -25.02 45.04 -36.20
CA ALA A 245 -25.49 45.15 -37.59
C ALA A 245 -27.04 45.17 -37.59
N ALA A 246 -27.61 46.21 -36.99
CA ALA A 246 -28.99 46.60 -37.25
C ALA A 246 -28.99 48.14 -37.38
N GLY A 247 -29.25 48.64 -38.59
CA GLY A 247 -29.59 50.05 -38.81
C GLY A 247 -28.75 50.78 -39.86
N ALA A 248 -29.04 50.53 -41.14
CA ALA A 248 -28.94 51.45 -42.30
C ALA A 248 -29.11 50.58 -43.55
N SER A 249 -29.95 50.82 -44.55
CA SER A 249 -30.83 51.91 -44.98
C SER A 249 -31.76 51.25 -46.02
N GLY A 250 -33.04 51.59 -46.11
CA GLY A 250 -33.43 52.68 -46.98
C GLY A 250 -34.31 52.16 -48.12
N ASP A 251 -35.61 52.26 -47.88
CA ASP A 251 -36.71 52.28 -48.82
C ASP A 251 -36.40 53.18 -50.04
N ARG A 252 -36.63 52.69 -51.28
CA ARG A 252 -37.12 53.45 -52.46
C ARG A 252 -37.11 52.63 -53.77
N ALA A 253 -38.29 52.61 -54.39
CA ALA A 253 -38.65 52.38 -55.80
C ALA A 253 -38.56 50.96 -56.37
#